data_AF-M3FCP1-F1
#
_entry.id   AF-M3FCP1-F1
#
_cell.length_a   1.000
_cell.length_b   1.000
_cell.length_c   1.000
_cell.angle_alpha   90.00
_cell.angle_beta   90.00
_cell.angle_gamma   90.00
#
_symmetry.space_group_name_H-M   'P 1'
#
loop_
_entity.id
_entity.type
_entity.pdbx_description
1 polymer ?
#
loop_
_entity_poly.entity_id
_entity_poly.type
_entity_poly.pdbx_seq_one_letter_code
_entity_poly.pdbx_strand_id
1 'polypeptide(L)'
;MLKMVTILLAEKSVRLYLRFFAIGVGISFATLILNSSFRFMGVDLSEFKSLFLSILPLFLKDYIQILIASGILFGAIGLLLSSAQLGNEKEVSTDSFFIGPLSEDGALSVQGFDSFVKKNIEVEKENSYRKVFWTFGVFVFLLWCHSVIFYPQLYGEFFFYRFSFLRFFLFFLTDWVSPWIPSAIALGILGACIVKHSVFLIFKRNWFGFIFFVLFCFLLFWFHSCGSLLGILSATIFYLSARVFESSPIFDLIRIVTLKNVSRNRIVLVLLFIICTSLICFAFSKSRFGVFTLAPSRSEKVPENIALSAEGVPNILILSADSLRYDKMGYAQGKEGLTPHIDLLAKDSVIFQDHHTTIPRTFPAWADLLTGQPSFIHGIQDMFPDIKDREGLNGNVSKTLPNILSQLGYKTHVVSSFAGDIFPRADWGFQSVNAPMFHAETLTAQRILETQIFLLPILTGSIPGAGEYFGAIRGFPSLGDDSKILPDLLAGLKKEEGPFFTVFFPP
;
A
#
# COMPACT_ATOMS: atom_id res chain seq x y z
N MET A 1 27.60 -9.28 -22.04
CA MET A 1 26.99 -8.97 -20.74
C MET A 1 27.61 -7.73 -20.08
N LEU A 2 28.93 -7.70 -19.80
CA LEU A 2 29.59 -6.58 -19.09
C LEU A 2 29.40 -5.21 -19.78
N LYS A 3 29.61 -5.12 -21.11
CA LYS A 3 29.39 -3.87 -21.89
C LYS A 3 27.95 -3.34 -21.80
N MET A 4 26.95 -4.22 -21.76
CA MET A 4 25.54 -3.84 -21.70
C MET A 4 25.18 -3.29 -20.31
N VAL A 5 25.74 -3.89 -19.25
CA VAL A 5 25.63 -3.37 -17.87
C VAL A 5 26.30 -2.01 -17.75
N THR A 6 27.46 -1.79 -18.38
CA THR A 6 28.13 -0.48 -18.40
C THR A 6 27.28 0.60 -19.08
N ILE A 7 26.62 0.28 -20.19
CA ILE A 7 25.72 1.21 -20.89
C ILE A 7 24.49 1.54 -20.03
N LEU A 8 23.88 0.53 -19.39
CA LEU A 8 22.75 0.74 -18.47
C LEU A 8 23.14 1.65 -17.29
N LEU A 9 24.29 1.40 -16.66
CA LEU A 9 24.78 2.18 -15.52
C LEU A 9 25.32 3.56 -15.91
N ALA A 10 25.58 3.81 -17.19
CA ALA A 10 25.96 5.15 -17.65
C ALA A 10 24.78 6.13 -17.59
N GLU A 11 23.55 5.63 -17.81
CA GLU A 11 22.35 6.45 -17.81
C GLU A 11 22.05 6.99 -16.40
N LYS A 12 21.75 8.30 -16.32
CA LYS A 12 21.63 9.02 -15.05
C LYS A 12 20.37 8.62 -14.28
N SER A 13 19.24 8.45 -14.97
CA SER A 13 17.95 8.03 -14.40
C SER A 13 18.04 6.63 -13.77
N VAL A 14 18.76 5.70 -14.39
CA VAL A 14 19.02 4.34 -13.89
C VAL A 14 19.85 4.39 -12.61
N ARG A 15 20.95 5.14 -12.59
CA ARG A 15 21.75 5.32 -11.37
C ARG A 15 20.95 5.94 -10.24
N LEU A 16 20.07 6.88 -10.56
CA LEU A 16 19.26 7.58 -9.58
C LEU A 16 18.19 6.68 -8.99
N TYR A 17 17.48 5.92 -9.83
CA TYR A 17 16.55 4.88 -9.38
C TYR A 17 17.26 3.87 -8.46
N LEU A 18 18.42 3.34 -8.86
CA LEU A 18 19.16 2.37 -8.05
C LEU A 18 19.63 2.95 -6.71
N ARG A 19 20.00 4.24 -6.67
CA ARG A 19 20.34 4.93 -5.41
C ARG A 19 19.15 5.03 -4.48
N PHE A 20 18.00 5.47 -4.97
CA PHE A 20 16.79 5.59 -4.14
C PHE A 20 16.19 4.23 -3.77
N PHE A 21 16.34 3.23 -4.65
CA PHE A 21 16.03 1.84 -4.33
C PHE A 21 16.89 1.36 -3.15
N ALA A 22 18.21 1.57 -3.21
CA ALA A 22 19.12 1.20 -2.14
C ALA A 22 18.84 1.98 -0.84
N ILE A 23 18.45 3.24 -0.93
CA ILE A 23 17.99 4.04 0.22
C ILE A 23 16.73 3.45 0.83
N GLY A 24 15.73 3.09 0.02
CA GLY A 24 14.50 2.45 0.51
C GLY A 24 14.78 1.14 1.24
N VAL A 25 15.66 0.31 0.66
CA VAL A 25 16.16 -0.92 1.29
C VAL A 25 16.88 -0.61 2.61
N GLY A 26 17.78 0.38 2.61
CA GLY A 26 18.54 0.78 3.81
C GLY A 26 17.67 1.34 4.93
N ILE A 27 16.66 2.16 4.59
CA ILE A 27 15.66 2.67 5.53
C ILE A 27 14.90 1.51 6.15
N SER A 28 14.40 0.59 5.32
CA SER A 28 13.62 -0.57 5.78
C SER A 28 14.43 -1.48 6.72
N PHE A 29 15.71 -1.65 6.42
CA PHE A 29 16.67 -2.35 7.28
C PHE A 29 16.93 -1.63 8.60
N ALA A 30 17.18 -0.32 8.56
CA ALA A 30 17.39 0.48 9.75
C ALA A 30 16.14 0.49 10.65
N THR A 31 14.94 0.62 10.08
CA THR A 31 13.70 0.64 10.85
C THR A 31 13.40 -0.71 11.49
N LEU A 32 13.76 -1.83 10.84
CA LEU A 32 13.66 -3.15 11.46
C LEU A 32 14.58 -3.26 12.69
N ILE A 33 15.86 -2.85 12.55
CA ILE A 33 16.84 -2.92 13.65
C ILE A 33 16.43 -2.04 14.83
N LEU A 34 16.02 -0.79 14.55
CA LEU A 34 15.62 0.15 15.58
C LEU A 34 14.33 -0.27 16.30
N ASN A 35 13.46 -1.04 15.63
CA ASN A 35 12.17 -1.46 16.17
C ASN A 35 12.08 -2.95 16.52
N SER A 36 13.20 -3.65 16.69
CA SER A 36 13.27 -5.13 16.75
C SER A 36 12.74 -5.84 18.01
N SER A 37 11.92 -5.21 18.87
CA SER A 37 11.20 -5.99 19.88
C SER A 37 10.08 -6.75 19.18
N PHE A 38 10.29 -8.05 18.93
CA PHE A 38 9.35 -8.95 18.28
C PHE A 38 8.18 -9.28 19.22
N ARG A 39 7.43 -8.26 19.64
CA ARG A 39 6.27 -8.45 20.51
C ARG A 39 5.08 -8.94 19.69
N PHE A 40 4.67 -10.18 19.90
CA PHE A 40 3.43 -10.74 19.38
C PHE A 40 2.36 -10.67 20.47
N MET A 41 1.27 -9.95 20.21
CA MET A 41 0.17 -9.80 21.18
C MET A 41 0.65 -9.37 22.58
N GLY A 42 1.67 -8.50 22.64
CA GLY A 42 2.29 -8.03 23.88
C GLY A 42 3.42 -8.91 24.44
N VAL A 43 3.68 -10.09 23.88
CA VAL A 43 4.72 -11.04 24.33
C VAL A 43 5.97 -10.94 23.45
N ASP A 44 7.14 -10.69 24.04
CA ASP A 44 8.40 -10.61 23.28
C ASP A 44 8.90 -12.00 22.87
N LEU A 45 8.80 -12.34 21.58
CA LEU A 45 9.23 -13.65 21.07
C LEU A 45 10.75 -13.84 21.08
N SER A 46 11.52 -12.75 21.15
CA SER A 46 12.98 -12.84 21.22
C SER A 46 13.46 -13.52 22.50
N GLU A 47 12.61 -13.53 23.54
CA GLU A 47 12.83 -14.27 24.78
C GLU A 47 12.67 -15.80 24.60
N PHE A 48 11.98 -16.24 23.54
CA PHE A 48 11.70 -17.64 23.23
C PHE A 48 12.48 -18.11 22.00
N LYS A 49 13.80 -18.33 22.16
CA LYS A 49 14.74 -18.73 21.08
C LYS A 49 14.24 -19.89 20.20
N SER A 50 13.59 -20.89 20.79
CA SER A 50 13.06 -22.06 20.05
C SER A 50 11.86 -21.71 19.16
N LEU A 51 11.01 -20.77 19.59
CA LEU A 51 9.84 -20.31 18.84
C LEU A 51 10.24 -19.32 17.74
N PHE A 52 11.29 -18.53 17.97
CA PHE A 52 11.84 -17.65 16.93
C PHE A 52 12.44 -18.44 15.76
N LEU A 53 13.20 -19.51 16.05
CA LEU A 53 13.82 -20.34 15.01
C LEU A 53 12.79 -21.05 14.12
N SER A 54 11.63 -21.43 14.65
CA SER A 54 10.57 -22.06 13.85
C SER A 54 9.86 -21.08 12.91
N ILE A 55 9.79 -19.79 13.26
CA ILE A 55 9.15 -18.74 12.45
C ILE A 55 10.15 -18.03 11.52
N LEU A 56 11.46 -18.18 11.76
CA LEU A 56 12.53 -17.51 11.02
C LEU A 56 12.40 -17.61 9.48
N PRO A 57 12.05 -18.76 8.86
CA PRO A 57 11.87 -18.83 7.40
C PRO A 57 10.71 -17.97 6.89
N LEU A 58 9.58 -17.93 7.61
CA LEU A 58 8.43 -17.08 7.29
C LEU A 58 8.81 -15.62 7.43
N PHE A 59 9.49 -15.27 8.52
CA PHE A 59 10.00 -13.93 8.76
C PHE A 59 10.94 -13.47 7.64
N LEU A 60 11.92 -14.29 7.23
CA LEU A 60 12.83 -13.94 6.14
C LEU A 60 12.08 -13.71 4.83
N LYS A 61 11.12 -14.59 4.49
CA LYS A 61 10.30 -14.45 3.29
C LYS A 61 9.57 -13.11 3.26
N ASP A 62 8.79 -12.82 4.30
CA ASP A 62 7.97 -11.60 4.37
C ASP A 62 8.84 -10.34 4.45
N TYR A 63 9.95 -10.42 5.18
CA TYR A 63 10.88 -9.32 5.31
C TYR A 63 11.58 -9.00 3.99
N ILE A 64 12.07 -10.00 3.25
CA ILE A 64 12.65 -9.79 1.93
C ILE A 64 11.63 -9.17 0.98
N GLN A 65 10.38 -9.62 1.02
CA GLN A 65 9.31 -9.04 0.21
C GLN A 65 9.09 -7.55 0.52
N ILE A 66 9.04 -7.19 1.81
CA ILE A 66 8.85 -5.80 2.26
C ILE A 66 10.08 -4.94 1.93
N LEU A 67 11.28 -5.49 2.06
CA LEU A 67 12.54 -4.84 1.72
C LEU A 67 12.58 -4.46 0.23
N ILE A 68 12.20 -5.41 -0.64
CA ILE A 68 12.10 -5.19 -2.08
C ILE A 68 11.00 -4.17 -2.39
N ALA A 69 9.84 -4.28 -1.75
CA ALA A 69 8.73 -3.34 -1.93
C ALA A 69 9.14 -1.90 -1.57
N SER A 70 9.85 -1.73 -0.45
CA SER A 70 10.43 -0.47 -0.02
C SER A 70 11.35 0.10 -1.10
N GLY A 71 12.28 -0.71 -1.61
CA GLY A 71 13.18 -0.30 -2.69
C GLY A 71 12.44 0.13 -3.96
N ILE A 72 11.42 -0.61 -4.39
CA ILE A 72 10.63 -0.29 -5.59
C ILE A 72 9.91 1.06 -5.41
N LEU A 73 9.20 1.25 -4.29
CA LEU A 73 8.40 2.43 -4.03
C LEU A 73 9.26 3.68 -3.87
N PHE A 74 10.29 3.62 -3.01
CA PHE A 74 11.22 4.75 -2.84
C PHE A 74 12.04 5.02 -4.10
N GLY A 75 12.41 3.99 -4.85
CA GLY A 75 13.07 4.11 -6.16
C GLY A 75 12.23 4.90 -7.16
N ALA A 76 10.95 4.55 -7.31
CA ALA A 76 10.03 5.23 -8.21
C ALA A 76 9.74 6.69 -7.76
N ILE A 77 9.50 6.90 -6.46
CA ILE A 77 9.29 8.24 -5.88
C ILE A 77 10.54 9.11 -6.07
N GLY A 78 11.71 8.57 -5.74
CA GLY A 78 12.99 9.26 -5.91
C GLY A 78 13.24 9.64 -7.37
N LEU A 79 12.91 8.76 -8.30
CA LEU A 79 13.00 9.04 -9.73
C LEU A 79 12.07 10.19 -10.16
N LEU A 80 10.81 10.19 -9.70
CA LEU A 80 9.85 11.27 -9.96
C LEU A 80 10.34 12.61 -9.40
N LEU A 81 10.76 12.64 -8.14
CA LEU A 81 11.21 13.86 -7.47
C LEU A 81 12.48 14.43 -8.10
N SER A 82 13.33 13.56 -8.64
CA SER A 82 14.59 13.98 -9.25
C SER A 82 14.49 14.37 -10.72
N SER A 83 13.39 14.02 -11.38
CA SER A 83 13.15 14.34 -12.80
C SER A 83 13.30 15.85 -13.06
N ALA A 84 12.90 16.68 -12.10
CA ALA A 84 13.02 18.13 -12.10
C ALA A 84 14.46 18.67 -12.16
N GLN A 85 15.45 17.91 -11.66
CA GLN A 85 16.88 18.29 -11.68
C GLN A 85 17.64 17.63 -12.84
N LEU A 86 17.10 16.60 -13.47
CA LEU A 86 17.69 15.97 -14.67
C LEU A 86 17.79 16.93 -15.87
N GLY A 87 16.97 17.98 -15.91
CA GLY A 87 17.00 18.97 -17.00
C GLY A 87 17.93 20.17 -16.81
N ASN A 88 18.52 20.35 -15.62
CA ASN A 88 19.19 21.61 -15.28
C ASN A 88 20.72 21.57 -15.40
N GLU A 89 21.30 20.43 -15.78
CA GLU A 89 22.72 20.40 -16.14
C GLU A 89 22.83 21.01 -17.55
N LYS A 90 23.44 22.21 -17.63
CA LYS A 90 23.88 22.78 -18.90
C LYS A 90 24.70 21.69 -19.61
N GLU A 91 24.22 21.23 -20.76
CA GLU A 91 25.10 20.63 -21.74
C GLU A 91 26.17 21.69 -21.99
N VAL A 92 27.37 21.49 -21.44
CA VAL A 92 28.52 22.28 -21.82
C VAL A 92 28.73 21.93 -23.28
N SER A 93 28.16 22.75 -24.16
CA SER A 93 28.41 22.74 -25.59
C SER A 93 29.92 22.83 -25.75
N THR A 94 30.51 21.80 -26.35
CA THR A 94 31.89 21.76 -26.85
C THR A 94 32.16 22.78 -27.96
N ASP A 95 31.34 23.83 -28.09
CA ASP A 95 31.39 24.81 -29.19
C ASP A 95 32.06 26.14 -28.77
N SER A 96 32.58 26.27 -27.55
CA SER A 96 33.40 27.42 -27.16
C SER A 96 34.90 27.09 -27.13
N PHE A 97 35.36 26.17 -27.98
CA PHE A 97 36.79 26.02 -28.31
C PHE A 97 37.18 27.04 -29.39
N PHE A 98 37.08 28.34 -29.07
CA PHE A 98 37.78 29.35 -29.85
C PHE A 98 39.26 29.29 -29.51
N ILE A 99 40.04 28.71 -30.42
CA ILE A 99 41.49 28.88 -30.45
C ILE A 99 41.74 30.37 -30.74
N GLY A 100 42.17 31.13 -29.72
CA GLY A 100 42.72 32.46 -29.92
C GLY A 100 44.02 32.39 -30.76
N PRO A 101 44.41 33.48 -31.45
CA PRO A 101 45.56 33.46 -32.33
C PRO A 101 46.83 33.08 -31.56
N LEU A 102 47.66 32.24 -32.20
CA LEU A 102 48.97 31.82 -31.70
C LEU A 102 49.85 33.03 -31.41
N SER A 103 50.38 33.13 -30.18
CA SER A 103 51.55 33.96 -29.89
C SER A 103 52.80 33.31 -30.48
N GLU A 104 53.72 34.11 -31.01
CA GLU A 104 54.94 33.67 -31.72
C GLU A 104 55.93 32.86 -30.86
N ASP A 105 55.69 32.75 -29.55
CA ASP A 105 56.50 31.95 -28.64
C ASP A 105 55.69 30.73 -28.19
N GLY A 106 55.92 29.57 -28.80
CA GLY A 106 55.13 28.34 -28.67
C GLY A 106 55.13 27.65 -27.30
N ALA A 107 54.69 28.32 -26.23
CA ALA A 107 54.48 27.74 -24.91
C ALA A 107 53.10 28.10 -24.35
N LEU A 108 52.18 27.13 -24.39
CA LEU A 108 50.86 27.21 -23.75
C LEU A 108 50.94 26.53 -22.37
N SER A 109 50.82 27.30 -21.29
CA SER A 109 50.64 26.75 -19.94
C SER A 109 49.19 26.27 -19.76
N VAL A 110 48.93 25.01 -20.10
CA VAL A 110 47.57 24.41 -20.10
C VAL A 110 47.11 23.93 -18.70
N GLN A 111 47.96 23.91 -17.68
CA GLN A 111 47.63 23.23 -16.41
C GLN A 111 46.67 23.97 -15.45
N GLY A 112 46.46 25.28 -15.61
CA GLY A 112 45.65 26.07 -14.67
C GLY A 112 44.14 26.09 -14.95
N PHE A 113 43.74 26.00 -16.22
CA PHE A 113 42.35 26.22 -16.62
C PHE A 113 41.51 24.94 -16.57
N ASP A 114 42.07 23.80 -17.00
CA ASP A 114 41.39 22.50 -16.95
C ASP A 114 41.10 22.03 -15.53
N SER A 115 41.99 22.31 -14.58
CA SER A 115 41.79 21.93 -13.17
C SER A 115 40.68 22.75 -12.49
N PHE A 116 40.59 24.05 -12.81
CA PHE A 116 39.54 24.94 -12.28
C PHE A 116 38.17 24.61 -12.87
N VAL A 117 38.08 24.41 -14.18
CA VAL A 117 36.83 24.03 -14.86
C VAL A 117 36.34 22.66 -14.37
N LYS A 118 37.23 21.67 -14.27
CA LYS A 118 36.89 20.33 -13.76
C LYS A 118 36.40 20.38 -12.30
N LYS A 119 37.07 21.15 -11.44
CA LYS A 119 36.67 21.36 -10.04
C LYS A 119 35.29 22.01 -9.94
N ASN A 120 34.99 23.03 -10.76
CA ASN A 120 33.69 23.69 -10.75
C ASN A 120 32.56 22.76 -11.23
N ILE A 121 32.81 21.92 -12.25
CA ILE A 121 31.84 20.93 -12.74
C ILE A 121 31.56 19.85 -11.69
N GLU A 122 32.58 19.38 -10.95
CA GLU A 122 32.40 18.42 -9.87
C GLU A 122 31.59 19.01 -8.71
N VAL A 123 31.89 20.26 -8.30
CA VAL A 123 31.15 20.98 -7.25
C VAL A 123 29.69 21.22 -7.64
N GLU A 124 29.40 21.56 -8.90
CA GLU A 124 28.03 21.79 -9.38
C GLU A 124 27.21 20.48 -9.41
N LYS A 125 27.83 19.36 -9.81
CA LYS A 125 27.21 18.03 -9.77
C LYS A 125 26.92 17.59 -8.34
N GLU A 126 27.84 17.78 -7.40
CA GLU A 126 27.65 17.44 -5.99
C GLU A 126 26.50 18.22 -5.36
N ASN A 127 26.43 19.53 -5.63
CA ASN A 127 25.32 20.38 -5.18
C ASN A 127 23.97 19.97 -5.77
N SER A 128 23.95 19.49 -7.01
CA SER A 128 22.73 18.97 -7.66
C SER A 128 22.20 17.71 -6.97
N TYR A 129 23.08 16.72 -6.72
CA TYR A 129 22.69 15.50 -6.01
C TYR A 129 22.25 15.79 -4.57
N ARG A 130 22.93 16.71 -3.88
CA ARG A 130 22.54 17.12 -2.53
C ARG A 130 21.10 17.65 -2.50
N LYS A 131 20.73 18.53 -3.45
CA LYS A 131 19.35 19.06 -3.55
C LYS A 131 18.32 17.96 -3.79
N VAL A 132 18.63 17.00 -4.65
CA VAL A 132 17.79 15.83 -4.94
C VAL A 132 17.50 15.03 -3.67
N PHE A 133 18.55 14.68 -2.92
CA PHE A 133 18.40 13.92 -1.67
C PHE A 133 17.65 14.70 -0.59
N TRP A 134 17.91 16.00 -0.44
CA TRP A 134 17.16 16.85 0.48
C TRP A 134 15.68 16.93 0.13
N THR A 135 15.35 17.10 -1.16
CA THR A 135 13.96 17.14 -1.63
C THR A 135 13.23 15.83 -1.31
N PHE A 136 13.88 14.70 -1.58
CA PHE A 136 13.36 13.37 -1.25
C PHE A 136 13.18 13.19 0.27
N GLY A 137 14.18 13.55 1.07
CA GLY A 137 14.11 13.43 2.52
C GLY A 137 12.98 14.25 3.13
N VAL A 138 12.83 15.51 2.69
CA VAL A 138 11.71 16.38 3.11
C VAL A 138 10.37 15.79 2.69
N PHE A 139 10.25 15.29 1.46
CA PHE A 139 9.02 14.66 0.98
C PHE A 139 8.63 13.44 1.82
N VAL A 140 9.56 12.51 2.07
CA VAL A 140 9.30 11.33 2.91
C VAL A 140 8.96 11.71 4.35
N PHE A 141 9.66 12.70 4.91
CA PHE A 141 9.37 13.22 6.24
C PHE A 141 7.97 13.81 6.35
N LEU A 142 7.53 14.59 5.36
CA LEU A 142 6.18 15.16 5.34
C LEU A 142 5.10 14.08 5.23
N LEU A 143 5.29 13.06 4.39
CA LEU A 143 4.37 11.92 4.35
C LEU A 143 4.30 11.21 5.70
N TRP A 144 5.46 11.02 6.36
CA TRP A 144 5.51 10.45 7.69
C TRP A 144 4.75 11.31 8.72
N CYS A 145 4.96 12.63 8.75
CA CYS A 145 4.20 13.52 9.62
C CYS A 145 2.69 13.45 9.36
N HIS A 146 2.25 13.45 8.11
CA HIS A 146 0.83 13.27 7.78
C HIS A 146 0.27 11.97 8.38
N SER A 147 0.96 10.85 8.17
CA SER A 147 0.52 9.55 8.67
C SER A 147 0.53 9.46 10.19
N VAL A 148 1.51 10.09 10.86
CA VAL A 148 1.58 10.17 12.34
C VAL A 148 0.41 10.96 12.91
N ILE A 149 0.03 12.07 12.28
CA ILE A 149 -1.11 12.90 12.72
C ILE A 149 -2.42 12.15 12.51
N PHE A 150 -2.57 11.46 11.38
CA PHE A 150 -3.81 10.80 11.00
C PHE A 150 -4.01 9.45 11.73
N TYR A 151 -2.92 8.70 11.96
CA TYR A 151 -2.92 7.40 12.65
C TYR A 151 -1.92 7.37 13.82
N PRO A 152 -2.06 8.22 14.86
CA PRO A 152 -1.07 8.32 15.93
C PRO A 152 -0.83 7.01 16.68
N GLN A 153 -1.87 6.20 16.85
CA GLN A 153 -1.80 4.87 17.47
C GLN A 153 -0.88 3.89 16.73
N LEU A 154 -0.73 4.02 15.41
CA LEU A 154 0.16 3.18 14.59
C LEU A 154 1.64 3.44 14.88
N TYR A 155 1.98 4.66 15.33
CA TYR A 155 3.36 5.08 15.60
C TYR A 155 3.68 5.19 17.10
N GLY A 156 2.66 5.26 17.96
CA GLY A 156 2.80 5.34 19.41
C GLY A 156 3.64 4.19 19.96
N GLU A 157 3.09 2.97 19.98
CA GLU A 157 3.73 1.78 20.54
C GLU A 157 5.07 1.43 19.87
N PHE A 158 5.16 1.57 18.54
CA PHE A 158 6.31 1.08 17.78
C PHE A 158 7.48 2.06 17.69
N PHE A 159 7.24 3.36 17.88
CA PHE A 159 8.29 4.36 17.72
C PHE A 159 8.31 5.35 18.89
N PHE A 160 7.24 6.12 19.08
CA PHE A 160 7.24 7.24 20.03
C PHE A 160 7.31 6.81 21.50
N TYR A 161 6.69 5.69 21.88
CA TYR A 161 6.68 5.23 23.26
C TYR A 161 7.99 4.57 23.69
N ARG A 162 8.79 4.08 22.72
CA ARG A 162 10.14 3.53 22.94
C ARG A 162 11.16 4.63 23.21
N PHE A 163 11.00 5.77 22.54
CA PHE A 163 11.86 6.94 22.71
C PHE A 163 11.09 8.03 23.45
N SER A 164 11.05 7.98 24.77
CA SER A 164 10.21 8.86 25.61
C SER A 164 10.31 10.36 25.29
N PHE A 165 11.48 10.83 24.85
CA PHE A 165 11.68 12.23 24.46
C PHE A 165 10.93 12.62 23.17
N LEU A 166 10.63 11.67 22.28
CA LEU A 166 9.87 11.90 21.05
C LEU A 166 8.37 12.05 21.31
N ARG A 167 7.84 11.64 22.48
CA ARG A 167 6.40 11.77 22.80
C ARG A 167 5.92 13.22 22.73
N PHE A 168 6.76 14.17 23.13
CA PHE A 168 6.45 15.60 22.98
C PHE A 168 6.28 16.01 21.52
N PHE A 169 7.05 15.41 20.61
CA PHE A 169 6.89 15.65 19.18
C PHE A 169 5.61 15.02 18.63
N LEU A 170 5.24 13.82 19.09
CA LEU A 170 3.95 13.21 18.74
C LEU A 170 2.79 14.11 19.14
N PHE A 171 2.73 14.55 20.41
CA PHE A 171 1.67 15.44 20.90
C PHE A 171 1.68 16.80 20.19
N PHE A 172 2.86 17.35 19.92
CA PHE A 172 2.96 18.56 19.11
C PHE A 172 2.31 18.38 17.73
N LEU A 173 2.60 17.29 17.03
CA LEU A 173 2.01 17.00 15.74
C LEU A 173 0.49 16.81 15.84
N THR A 174 0.00 15.99 16.76
CA THR A 174 -1.44 15.65 16.86
C THR A 174 -2.30 16.83 17.32
N ASP A 175 -1.78 17.65 18.23
CA ASP A 175 -2.58 18.69 18.89
C ASP A 175 -2.55 20.01 18.11
N TRP A 176 -1.47 20.28 17.37
CA TRP A 176 -1.22 21.60 16.77
C TRP A 176 -1.10 21.59 15.25
N VAL A 177 -0.93 20.42 14.61
CA VAL A 177 -0.74 20.34 13.16
C VAL A 177 -1.89 19.60 12.52
N SER A 178 -2.60 20.26 11.61
CA SER A 178 -3.65 19.60 10.83
C SER A 178 -3.03 18.65 9.79
N PRO A 179 -3.55 17.42 9.60
CA PRO A 179 -2.93 16.43 8.72
C PRO A 179 -2.83 16.91 7.27
N TRP A 180 -3.78 17.71 6.78
CA TRP A 180 -3.75 18.19 5.40
C TRP A 180 -2.52 19.07 5.09
N ILE A 181 -1.90 19.72 6.08
CA ILE A 181 -0.76 20.62 5.88
C ILE A 181 0.47 19.86 5.34
N PRO A 182 1.03 18.85 6.05
CA PRO A 182 2.18 18.11 5.53
C PRO A 182 1.87 17.38 4.22
N SER A 183 0.65 16.85 4.06
CA SER A 183 0.23 16.20 2.81
C SER A 183 0.20 17.18 1.64
N ALA A 184 -0.41 18.36 1.81
CA ALA A 184 -0.47 19.37 0.76
C ALA A 184 0.92 19.87 0.35
N ILE A 185 1.83 20.06 1.30
CA ILE A 185 3.22 20.45 1.01
C ILE A 185 3.94 19.33 0.24
N ALA A 186 3.81 18.07 0.68
CA ALA A 186 4.43 16.93 0.00
C ALA A 186 3.92 16.79 -1.45
N LEU A 187 2.61 16.83 -1.65
CA LEU A 187 1.99 16.76 -2.98
C LEU A 187 2.33 17.97 -3.84
N GLY A 188 2.47 19.17 -3.23
CA GLY A 188 2.96 20.37 -3.90
C GLY A 188 4.39 20.20 -4.42
N ILE A 189 5.29 19.63 -3.61
CA ILE A 189 6.67 19.31 -4.03
C ILE A 189 6.66 18.33 -5.20
N LEU A 190 5.90 17.24 -5.10
CA LEU A 190 5.80 16.23 -6.15
C LEU A 190 5.25 16.82 -7.44
N GLY A 191 4.15 17.58 -7.36
CA GLY A 191 3.53 18.26 -8.50
C GLY A 191 4.47 19.26 -9.16
N ALA A 192 5.17 20.09 -8.36
CA ALA A 192 6.16 21.03 -8.88
C ALA A 192 7.31 20.32 -9.61
N CYS A 193 7.78 19.18 -9.10
CA CYS A 193 8.82 18.40 -9.76
C CYS A 193 8.36 17.84 -11.11
N ILE A 194 7.16 17.26 -11.16
CA ILE A 194 6.55 16.72 -12.39
C ILE A 194 6.36 17.84 -13.43
N VAL A 195 5.75 18.96 -13.04
CA VAL A 195 5.51 20.11 -13.93
C VAL A 195 6.84 20.65 -14.47
N LYS A 196 7.84 20.83 -13.62
CA LYS A 196 9.15 21.33 -14.04
C LYS A 196 9.81 20.41 -15.07
N HIS A 197 9.76 19.09 -14.86
CA HIS A 197 10.33 18.14 -15.83
C HIS A 197 9.55 18.14 -17.16
N SER A 198 8.22 18.16 -17.09
CA SER A 198 7.36 18.28 -18.26
C SER A 198 7.67 19.54 -19.08
N VAL A 199 7.76 20.69 -18.42
CA VAL A 199 8.12 21.98 -19.04
C VAL A 199 9.50 21.90 -19.68
N PHE A 200 10.49 21.32 -18.99
CA PHE A 200 11.84 21.12 -19.54
C PHE A 200 11.83 20.29 -20.84
N LEU A 201 11.08 19.18 -20.87
CA LEU A 201 10.98 18.32 -22.06
C LEU A 201 10.29 19.04 -23.23
N ILE A 202 9.25 19.83 -22.94
CA ILE A 202 8.55 20.66 -23.94
C ILE A 202 9.50 21.73 -24.49
N PHE A 203 10.26 22.43 -23.64
CA PHE A 203 11.24 23.44 -24.07
C PHE A 203 12.35 22.84 -24.93
N LYS A 204 12.87 21.65 -24.60
CA LYS A 204 13.81 20.91 -25.45
C LYS A 204 13.18 20.31 -26.71
N ARG A 205 11.88 20.54 -26.97
CA ARG A 205 11.09 19.94 -28.07
C ARG A 205 11.16 18.41 -28.11
N ASN A 206 11.41 17.79 -26.97
CA ASN A 206 11.47 16.35 -26.83
C ASN A 206 10.08 15.76 -26.55
N TRP A 207 9.23 15.77 -27.57
CA TRP A 207 7.86 15.27 -27.48
C TRP A 207 7.77 13.79 -27.11
N PHE A 208 8.72 12.98 -27.58
CA PHE A 208 8.76 11.56 -27.22
C PHE A 208 9.03 11.41 -25.72
N GLY A 209 10.12 12.00 -25.21
CA GLY A 209 10.42 11.97 -23.78
C GLY A 209 9.27 12.49 -22.92
N PHE A 210 8.59 13.55 -23.37
CA PHE A 210 7.40 14.09 -22.70
C PHE A 210 6.25 13.08 -22.64
N ILE A 211 5.89 12.46 -23.78
CA ILE A 211 4.82 11.45 -23.83
C ILE A 211 5.15 10.25 -22.93
N PHE A 212 6.38 9.73 -23.00
CA PHE A 212 6.80 8.61 -22.14
C PHE A 212 6.80 8.99 -20.66
N PHE A 213 7.15 10.24 -20.31
CA PHE A 213 7.11 10.71 -18.92
C PHE A 213 5.68 10.88 -18.40
N VAL A 214 4.77 11.45 -19.19
CA VAL A 214 3.34 11.57 -18.83
C VAL A 214 2.72 10.19 -18.66
N LEU A 215 3.00 9.27 -19.59
CA LEU A 215 2.56 7.88 -19.52
C LEU A 215 3.13 7.17 -18.29
N PHE A 216 4.40 7.40 -17.95
CA PHE A 216 5.02 6.88 -16.74
C PHE A 216 4.31 7.39 -15.47
N CYS A 217 4.03 8.69 -15.37
CA CYS A 217 3.28 9.27 -14.25
C CYS A 217 1.87 8.66 -14.14
N PHE A 218 1.16 8.55 -15.26
CA PHE A 218 -0.16 7.94 -15.31
C PHE A 218 -0.15 6.48 -14.86
N LEU A 219 0.76 5.67 -15.40
CA LEU A 219 0.89 4.26 -15.01
C LEU A 219 1.28 4.09 -13.55
N LEU A 220 2.20 4.93 -13.04
CA LEU A 220 2.57 4.88 -11.63
C LEU A 220 1.36 5.17 -10.73
N PHE A 221 0.58 6.20 -11.05
CA PHE A 221 -0.64 6.50 -10.30
C PHE A 221 -1.65 5.35 -10.41
N TRP A 222 -1.89 4.83 -11.63
CA TRP A 222 -2.79 3.71 -11.85
C TRP A 222 -2.37 2.47 -11.05
N PHE A 223 -1.09 2.06 -11.10
CA PHE A 223 -0.59 0.91 -10.34
C PHE A 223 -0.45 1.19 -8.83
N HIS A 224 -0.36 2.45 -8.42
CA HIS A 224 -0.48 2.84 -7.01
C HIS A 224 -1.91 2.63 -6.51
N SER A 225 -2.92 3.09 -7.25
CA SER A 225 -4.33 2.78 -6.99
C SER A 225 -4.67 1.31 -7.15
N CYS A 226 -3.92 0.63 -8.01
CA CYS A 226 -3.55 -0.78 -8.05
C CYS A 226 -3.33 -1.51 -6.71
N GLY A 227 -2.53 -0.91 -5.82
CA GLY A 227 -1.75 -1.68 -4.85
C GLY A 227 -0.68 -2.58 -5.51
N SER A 228 -0.30 -2.31 -6.77
CA SER A 228 0.50 -3.22 -7.60
C SER A 228 1.99 -2.87 -7.58
N LEU A 229 2.78 -3.57 -6.75
CA LEU A 229 4.24 -3.41 -6.73
C LEU A 229 4.90 -3.81 -8.06
N LEU A 230 4.46 -4.93 -8.65
CA LEU A 230 4.99 -5.40 -9.94
C LEU A 230 4.64 -4.45 -11.09
N GLY A 231 3.45 -3.84 -11.04
CA GLY A 231 3.04 -2.80 -11.99
C GLY A 231 3.90 -1.56 -11.88
N ILE A 232 4.16 -1.08 -10.66
CA ILE A 232 5.08 0.06 -10.40
C ILE A 232 6.49 -0.26 -10.90
N LEU A 233 7.02 -1.45 -10.60
CA LEU A 233 8.33 -1.88 -11.07
C LEU A 233 8.38 -1.93 -12.60
N SER A 234 7.34 -2.47 -13.24
CA SER A 234 7.27 -2.59 -14.70
C SER A 234 7.16 -1.23 -15.38
N ALA A 235 6.32 -0.32 -14.87
CA ALA A 235 6.24 1.06 -15.34
C ALA A 235 7.59 1.78 -15.23
N THR A 236 8.31 1.54 -14.12
CA THR A 236 9.63 2.13 -13.89
C THR A 236 10.70 1.56 -14.82
N ILE A 237 10.78 0.24 -14.97
CA ILE A 237 11.70 -0.42 -15.90
C ILE A 237 11.45 0.06 -17.33
N PHE A 238 10.19 0.22 -17.73
CA PHE A 238 9.84 0.72 -19.05
C PHE A 238 10.33 2.16 -19.26
N TYR A 239 10.04 3.05 -18.33
CA TYR A 239 10.50 4.44 -18.40
C TYR A 239 12.02 4.52 -18.46
N LEU A 240 12.73 3.78 -17.60
CA LEU A 240 14.19 3.71 -17.60
C LEU A 240 14.74 3.16 -18.93
N SER A 241 14.11 2.12 -19.48
CA SER A 241 14.50 1.55 -20.77
C SER A 241 14.37 2.59 -21.88
N ALA A 242 13.26 3.34 -21.93
CA ALA A 242 13.06 4.41 -22.90
C ALA A 242 14.19 5.48 -22.82
N ARG A 243 14.61 5.84 -21.60
CA ARG A 243 15.72 6.80 -21.37
C ARG A 243 17.08 6.24 -21.80
N VAL A 244 17.36 4.98 -21.51
CA VAL A 244 18.60 4.31 -21.95
C VAL A 244 18.68 4.26 -23.47
N PHE A 245 17.58 3.90 -24.15
CA PHE A 245 17.53 3.90 -25.61
C PHE A 245 17.74 5.29 -26.21
N GLU A 246 17.17 6.32 -25.59
CA GLU A 246 17.33 7.71 -26.03
C GLU A 246 18.78 8.22 -25.91
N SER A 247 19.52 7.76 -24.90
CA SER A 247 20.89 8.24 -24.58
C SER A 247 22.04 7.44 -25.21
N SER A 248 21.75 6.33 -25.91
CA SER A 248 22.80 5.40 -26.36
C SER A 248 23.46 5.82 -27.70
N PRO A 249 24.81 5.88 -27.80
CA PRO A 249 25.53 6.33 -29.00
C PRO A 249 25.42 5.36 -30.19
N ILE A 250 25.11 4.08 -29.92
CA ILE A 250 24.76 3.09 -30.94
C ILE A 250 23.56 3.56 -31.76
N PHE A 251 22.61 4.25 -31.11
CA PHE A 251 21.42 4.74 -31.75
C PHE A 251 21.66 6.00 -32.58
N ASP A 252 22.61 6.86 -32.21
CA ASP A 252 23.00 8.04 -33.00
C ASP A 252 23.76 7.66 -34.28
N LEU A 253 24.64 6.64 -34.23
CA LEU A 253 25.30 6.09 -35.41
C LEU A 253 24.30 5.44 -36.38
N ILE A 254 23.27 4.77 -35.86
CA ILE A 254 22.15 4.22 -36.65
C ILE A 254 21.26 5.36 -37.15
N ARG A 255 21.02 6.43 -36.38
CA ARG A 255 20.17 7.59 -36.77
C ARG A 255 20.66 8.27 -38.05
N ILE A 256 21.99 8.38 -38.22
CA ILE A 256 22.63 8.94 -39.42
C ILE A 256 22.40 8.03 -40.65
N VAL A 257 22.38 6.71 -40.48
CA VAL A 257 22.14 5.73 -41.56
C VAL A 257 20.65 5.48 -41.85
N THR A 258 19.76 5.79 -40.90
CA THR A 258 18.42 5.16 -40.82
C THR A 258 17.26 6.16 -40.74
N LEU A 259 17.37 7.34 -41.38
CA LEU A 259 16.22 8.26 -41.49
C LEU A 259 14.96 7.60 -42.11
N LYS A 260 15.09 6.45 -42.79
CA LYS A 260 13.96 5.71 -43.40
C LYS A 260 13.30 4.65 -42.49
N ASN A 261 13.90 4.24 -41.36
CA ASN A 261 13.46 3.06 -40.58
C ASN A 261 13.31 3.31 -39.06
N VAL A 262 13.56 4.53 -38.58
CA VAL A 262 13.48 4.91 -37.14
C VAL A 262 12.05 4.83 -36.57
N SER A 263 11.02 5.02 -37.39
CA SER A 263 9.62 4.88 -36.94
C SER A 263 9.30 3.44 -36.52
N ARG A 264 9.86 2.44 -37.21
CA ARG A 264 9.53 1.01 -37.02
C ARG A 264 10.02 0.45 -35.68
N ASN A 265 11.25 0.76 -35.25
CA ASN A 265 11.79 0.26 -33.97
C ASN A 265 11.15 0.94 -32.75
N ARG A 266 10.72 2.20 -32.90
CA ARG A 266 9.97 2.93 -31.86
C ARG A 266 8.54 2.38 -31.72
N ILE A 267 7.90 2.05 -32.84
CA ILE A 267 6.62 1.34 -32.86
C ILE A 267 6.75 -0.04 -32.18
N VAL A 268 7.83 -0.79 -32.41
CA VAL A 268 8.06 -2.08 -31.75
C VAL A 268 8.22 -1.96 -30.23
N LEU A 269 8.92 -0.94 -29.72
CA LEU A 269 9.02 -0.67 -28.28
C LEU A 269 7.67 -0.28 -27.68
N VAL A 270 6.88 0.53 -28.38
CA VAL A 270 5.51 0.90 -27.97
C VAL A 270 4.57 -0.31 -28.03
N LEU A 271 4.69 -1.19 -29.03
CA LEU A 271 3.90 -2.41 -29.16
C LEU A 271 4.26 -3.45 -28.10
N LEU A 272 5.57 -3.67 -27.85
CA LEU A 272 6.03 -4.53 -26.76
C LEU A 272 5.56 -4.00 -25.41
N PHE A 273 5.56 -2.68 -25.24
CA PHE A 273 5.00 -2.06 -24.06
C PHE A 273 3.49 -2.27 -23.96
N ILE A 274 2.71 -1.99 -25.00
CA ILE A 274 1.27 -2.24 -25.02
C ILE A 274 0.99 -3.71 -24.69
N ILE A 275 1.75 -4.64 -25.25
CA ILE A 275 1.64 -6.08 -24.98
C ILE A 275 2.00 -6.38 -23.51
N CYS A 276 3.12 -5.87 -22.99
CA CYS A 276 3.51 -6.09 -21.59
C CYS A 276 2.54 -5.45 -20.60
N THR A 277 2.11 -4.20 -20.82
CA THR A 277 1.06 -3.56 -20.01
C THR A 277 -0.28 -4.26 -20.18
N SER A 278 -0.62 -4.77 -21.35
CA SER A 278 -1.86 -5.54 -21.57
C SER A 278 -1.78 -6.90 -20.88
N LEU A 279 -0.63 -7.57 -20.85
CA LEU A 279 -0.40 -8.83 -20.16
C LEU A 279 -0.40 -8.64 -18.64
N ILE A 280 0.20 -7.55 -18.15
CA ILE A 280 0.17 -7.16 -16.74
C ILE A 280 -1.25 -6.77 -16.35
N CYS A 281 -1.93 -5.91 -17.12
CA CYS A 281 -3.34 -5.58 -16.91
C CYS A 281 -4.25 -6.79 -17.02
N PHE A 282 -3.94 -7.79 -17.86
CA PHE A 282 -4.69 -9.06 -17.93
C PHE A 282 -4.42 -9.94 -16.70
N ALA A 283 -3.17 -10.03 -16.23
CA ALA A 283 -2.82 -10.74 -15.00
C ALA A 283 -3.43 -10.07 -13.75
N PHE A 284 -3.47 -8.74 -13.70
CA PHE A 284 -4.11 -7.96 -12.64
C PHE A 284 -5.63 -7.88 -12.82
N SER A 285 -6.16 -7.97 -14.04
CA SER A 285 -7.59 -8.15 -14.30
C SER A 285 -8.05 -9.47 -13.72
N LYS A 286 -7.27 -10.55 -13.73
CA LYS A 286 -7.66 -11.76 -12.98
C LYS A 286 -7.61 -11.58 -11.46
N SER A 287 -6.84 -10.60 -10.96
CA SER A 287 -6.77 -10.26 -9.53
C SER A 287 -7.79 -9.19 -9.09
N ARG A 288 -8.40 -8.44 -10.03
CA ARG A 288 -9.45 -7.42 -9.75
C ARG A 288 -10.82 -7.73 -10.37
N PHE A 289 -10.87 -8.56 -11.41
CA PHE A 289 -12.04 -9.31 -11.86
C PHE A 289 -11.84 -10.77 -11.43
N GLY A 290 -12.33 -11.09 -10.24
CA GLY A 290 -12.76 -12.44 -9.84
C GLY A 290 -12.02 -13.63 -10.44
N VAL A 291 -10.86 -13.95 -9.90
CA VAL A 291 -10.73 -15.26 -9.25
C VAL A 291 -10.66 -14.90 -7.77
N PHE A 292 -11.79 -14.69 -7.09
CA PHE A 292 -12.43 -15.79 -6.36
C PHE A 292 -11.57 -17.05 -6.44
N THR A 293 -10.41 -17.03 -5.80
CA THR A 293 -9.94 -18.23 -5.12
C THR A 293 -10.89 -18.41 -3.95
N LEU A 294 -12.14 -18.78 -4.28
CA LEU A 294 -12.81 -19.84 -3.57
C LEU A 294 -11.73 -20.92 -3.48
N ALA A 295 -11.07 -21.04 -2.33
CA ALA A 295 -10.58 -22.34 -1.90
C ALA A 295 -11.69 -23.30 -2.31
N PRO A 296 -11.45 -24.32 -3.16
CA PRO A 296 -12.48 -24.99 -3.93
C PRO A 296 -13.65 -25.25 -3.01
N SER A 297 -14.65 -24.37 -3.08
CA SER A 297 -15.85 -24.51 -2.29
C SER A 297 -16.39 -25.76 -2.88
N ARG A 298 -16.39 -26.82 -2.08
CA ARG A 298 -16.98 -28.09 -2.44
C ARG A 298 -18.43 -27.74 -2.73
N SER A 299 -18.70 -27.40 -3.99
CA SER A 299 -20.02 -27.08 -4.51
C SER A 299 -20.71 -28.41 -4.61
N GLU A 300 -21.06 -28.97 -3.45
CA GLU A 300 -22.24 -29.79 -3.40
C GLU A 300 -23.35 -28.93 -3.97
N LYS A 301 -23.92 -29.39 -5.09
CA LYS A 301 -25.05 -28.76 -5.75
C LYS A 301 -26.13 -28.57 -4.69
N VAL A 302 -26.24 -27.36 -4.16
CA VAL A 302 -27.40 -26.96 -3.36
C VAL A 302 -28.59 -27.06 -4.32
N PRO A 303 -29.65 -27.81 -3.95
CA PRO A 303 -30.80 -27.97 -4.81
C PRO A 303 -31.38 -26.59 -5.14
N GLU A 304 -31.82 -26.46 -6.38
CA GLU A 304 -32.48 -25.29 -6.95
C GLU A 304 -33.79 -25.02 -6.19
N ASN A 305 -33.68 -24.38 -5.02
CA ASN A 305 -34.82 -24.01 -4.20
C ASN A 305 -35.22 -22.57 -4.52
N ILE A 306 -36.47 -22.47 -5.00
CA ILE A 306 -37.38 -21.32 -5.04
C ILE A 306 -36.72 -20.01 -4.60
N ALA A 307 -36.19 -19.25 -5.55
CA ALA A 307 -35.82 -17.86 -5.31
C ALA A 307 -37.07 -17.11 -4.86
N LEU A 308 -37.11 -16.70 -3.58
CA LEU A 308 -38.14 -15.77 -3.12
C LEU A 308 -38.07 -14.53 -4.01
N SER A 309 -39.22 -14.12 -4.56
CA SER A 309 -39.35 -12.78 -5.12
C SER A 309 -38.89 -11.77 -4.08
N ALA A 310 -38.00 -10.85 -4.44
CA ALA A 310 -37.52 -9.79 -3.57
C ALA A 310 -38.63 -8.83 -3.08
N GLU A 311 -39.86 -8.98 -3.60
CA GLU A 311 -41.03 -8.23 -3.16
C GLU A 311 -41.54 -8.76 -1.82
N GLY A 312 -41.24 -8.03 -0.74
CA GLY A 312 -41.87 -8.20 0.58
C GLY A 312 -40.99 -8.78 1.69
N VAL A 313 -39.74 -9.15 1.41
CA VAL A 313 -38.77 -9.62 2.42
C VAL A 313 -37.70 -8.56 2.72
N PRO A 314 -37.38 -8.28 4.01
CA PRO A 314 -36.45 -7.23 4.37
C PRO A 314 -34.99 -7.65 4.15
N ASN A 315 -34.14 -6.70 3.78
CA ASN A 315 -32.70 -6.88 3.89
C ASN A 315 -32.27 -6.81 5.36
N ILE A 316 -31.28 -7.61 5.75
CA ILE A 316 -30.79 -7.69 7.11
C ILE A 316 -29.32 -7.27 7.12
N LEU A 317 -29.00 -6.21 7.86
CA LEU A 317 -27.65 -5.72 8.09
C LEU A 317 -27.38 -5.71 9.59
N ILE A 318 -26.40 -6.50 10.03
CA ILE A 318 -25.86 -6.42 11.38
C ILE A 318 -24.65 -5.49 11.34
N LEU A 319 -24.80 -4.31 11.93
CA LEU A 319 -23.69 -3.40 12.23
C LEU A 319 -23.26 -3.65 13.68
N SER A 320 -22.02 -4.09 13.88
CA SER A 320 -21.45 -4.36 15.20
C SER A 320 -20.09 -3.68 15.34
N ALA A 321 -19.55 -3.60 16.56
CA ALA A 321 -18.19 -3.13 16.82
C ALA A 321 -17.58 -3.91 17.99
N ASP A 322 -16.27 -4.11 17.97
CA ASP A 322 -15.59 -4.87 19.01
C ASP A 322 -15.41 -4.04 20.28
N SER A 323 -15.59 -4.67 21.44
CA SER A 323 -15.38 -4.04 22.75
C SER A 323 -16.13 -2.70 22.97
N LEU A 324 -17.25 -2.50 22.27
CA LEU A 324 -18.05 -1.27 22.32
C LEU A 324 -18.73 -1.11 23.68
N ARG A 325 -18.58 0.06 24.28
CA ARG A 325 -19.17 0.40 25.57
C ARG A 325 -20.42 1.27 25.41
N TYR A 326 -21.54 0.80 25.97
CA TYR A 326 -22.80 1.57 26.00
C TYR A 326 -22.62 2.97 26.60
N ASP A 327 -21.89 3.08 27.72
CA ASP A 327 -21.65 4.35 28.42
C ASP A 327 -20.72 5.32 27.66
N LYS A 328 -20.22 4.92 26.49
CA LYS A 328 -19.41 5.75 25.58
C LYS A 328 -20.19 6.28 24.38
N MET A 329 -21.47 5.96 24.25
CA MET A 329 -22.31 6.46 23.16
C MET A 329 -22.88 7.84 23.48
N GLY A 330 -23.00 8.69 22.46
CA GLY A 330 -23.58 10.03 22.56
C GLY A 330 -25.03 10.00 23.02
N TYR A 331 -25.88 9.20 22.36
CA TYR A 331 -27.28 9.03 22.73
C TYR A 331 -27.49 8.49 24.15
N ALA A 332 -26.59 7.62 24.63
CA ALA A 332 -26.66 7.05 25.98
C ALA A 332 -26.27 8.06 27.07
N GLN A 333 -25.35 8.97 26.75
CA GLN A 333 -24.89 10.02 27.68
C GLN A 333 -25.68 11.33 27.56
N GLY A 334 -26.54 11.47 26.56
CA GLY A 334 -27.15 12.76 26.21
C GLY A 334 -26.12 13.81 25.74
N LYS A 335 -25.01 13.37 25.13
CA LYS A 335 -23.92 14.23 24.64
C LYS A 335 -23.91 14.26 23.12
N GLU A 336 -24.23 15.41 22.55
CA GLU A 336 -24.18 15.62 21.10
C GLU A 336 -22.73 15.61 20.58
N GLY A 337 -22.56 15.16 19.33
CA GLY A 337 -21.29 15.21 18.61
C GLY A 337 -20.30 14.06 18.89
N LEU A 338 -20.56 13.20 19.87
CA LEU A 338 -19.67 12.08 20.17
C LEU A 338 -19.81 10.92 19.17
N THR A 339 -21.04 10.55 18.82
CA THR A 339 -21.34 9.47 17.87
C THR A 339 -22.44 9.89 16.89
N PRO A 340 -22.25 10.98 16.12
CA PRO A 340 -23.34 11.69 15.43
C PRO A 340 -24.16 10.78 14.49
N HIS A 341 -23.51 9.88 13.74
CA HIS A 341 -24.21 8.96 12.84
C HIS A 341 -25.01 7.87 13.58
N ILE A 342 -24.48 7.37 14.70
CA ILE A 342 -25.18 6.37 15.53
C ILE A 342 -26.34 7.04 16.28
N ASP A 343 -26.15 8.27 16.77
CA ASP A 343 -27.17 9.03 17.47
C ASP A 343 -28.33 9.40 16.54
N LEU A 344 -28.04 9.66 15.25
CA LEU A 344 -29.07 9.83 14.22
C LEU A 344 -29.84 8.53 13.98
N LEU A 345 -29.14 7.40 13.81
CA LEU A 345 -29.79 6.09 13.65
C LEU A 345 -30.67 5.75 14.85
N ALA A 346 -30.21 6.08 16.07
CA ALA A 346 -30.93 5.80 17.31
C ALA A 346 -32.31 6.49 17.40
N LYS A 347 -32.48 7.66 16.77
CA LYS A 347 -33.76 8.40 16.76
C LYS A 347 -34.88 7.64 16.03
N ASP A 348 -34.52 6.86 15.03
CA ASP A 348 -35.45 6.07 14.20
C ASP A 348 -35.45 4.58 14.57
N SER A 349 -34.83 4.23 15.70
CA SER A 349 -34.61 2.84 16.13
C SER A 349 -35.34 2.49 17.42
N VAL A 350 -35.57 1.20 17.62
CA VAL A 350 -35.94 0.65 18.93
C VAL A 350 -34.67 0.39 19.72
N ILE A 351 -34.55 1.00 20.90
CA ILE A 351 -33.37 0.88 21.77
C ILE A 351 -33.66 -0.10 22.91
N PHE A 352 -32.88 -1.18 22.98
CA PHE A 352 -32.90 -2.12 24.10
C PHE A 352 -31.88 -1.67 25.16
N GLN A 353 -32.37 -1.07 26.26
CA GLN A 353 -31.51 -0.57 27.34
C GLN A 353 -30.83 -1.68 28.16
N ASP A 354 -31.43 -2.87 28.18
CA ASP A 354 -30.99 -4.02 28.96
C ASP A 354 -30.64 -5.20 28.03
N HIS A 355 -29.76 -4.93 27.06
CA HIS A 355 -29.25 -5.95 26.13
C HIS A 355 -27.85 -6.41 26.56
N HIS A 356 -27.70 -7.73 26.78
CA HIS A 356 -26.46 -8.33 27.28
C HIS A 356 -25.93 -9.37 26.30
N THR A 357 -24.61 -9.41 26.16
CA THR A 357 -23.94 -10.59 25.60
C THR A 357 -24.05 -11.74 26.58
N THR A 358 -24.23 -12.96 26.07
CA THR A 358 -24.22 -14.19 26.87
C THR A 358 -22.83 -14.47 27.44
N ILE A 359 -21.77 -14.01 26.77
CA ILE A 359 -20.38 -14.20 27.16
C ILE A 359 -19.52 -13.01 26.68
N PRO A 360 -18.70 -12.38 27.54
CA PRO A 360 -17.90 -11.20 27.18
C PRO A 360 -16.59 -11.59 26.48
N ARG A 361 -16.67 -12.35 25.39
CA ARG A 361 -15.54 -12.76 24.54
C ARG A 361 -16.00 -12.80 23.08
N THR A 362 -15.20 -12.25 22.16
CA THR A 362 -15.62 -12.00 20.77
C THR A 362 -16.05 -13.28 20.02
N PHE A 363 -15.21 -14.33 19.98
CA PHE A 363 -15.55 -15.57 19.26
C PHE A 363 -16.79 -16.24 19.88
N PRO A 364 -16.84 -16.54 21.19
CA PRO A 364 -18.02 -17.16 21.79
C PRO A 364 -19.29 -16.31 21.67
N ALA A 365 -19.22 -14.98 21.83
CA ALA A 365 -20.38 -14.10 21.71
C ALA A 365 -21.00 -14.15 20.30
N TRP A 366 -20.17 -14.18 19.26
CA TRP A 366 -20.63 -14.36 17.89
C TRP A 366 -21.19 -15.77 17.64
N ALA A 367 -20.61 -16.80 18.25
CA ALA A 367 -21.16 -18.15 18.18
C ALA A 367 -22.54 -18.25 18.83
N ASP A 368 -22.71 -17.66 20.01
CA ASP A 368 -23.99 -17.61 20.69
C ASP A 368 -25.04 -16.86 19.86
N LEU A 369 -24.66 -15.72 19.28
CA LEU A 369 -25.55 -14.91 18.42
C LEU A 369 -25.96 -15.65 17.13
N LEU A 370 -25.00 -16.24 16.42
CA LEU A 370 -25.24 -16.85 15.11
C LEU A 370 -25.88 -18.23 15.20
N THR A 371 -25.74 -18.94 16.32
CA THR A 371 -26.40 -20.25 16.54
C THR A 371 -27.70 -20.13 17.32
N GLY A 372 -27.90 -19.04 18.06
CA GLY A 372 -29.00 -18.92 19.03
C GLY A 372 -28.87 -19.88 20.21
N GLN A 373 -27.68 -20.42 20.48
CA GLN A 373 -27.40 -21.37 21.56
C GLN A 373 -26.27 -20.86 22.43
N PRO A 374 -26.30 -21.05 23.75
CA PRO A 374 -25.21 -20.64 24.62
C PRO A 374 -23.94 -21.50 24.42
N SER A 375 -22.78 -20.90 24.74
CA SER A 375 -21.44 -21.48 24.53
C SER A 375 -21.23 -22.92 25.04
N PHE A 376 -21.92 -23.31 26.11
CA PHE A 376 -21.83 -24.66 26.68
C PHE A 376 -22.57 -25.74 25.87
N ILE A 377 -23.45 -25.35 24.92
CA ILE A 377 -24.15 -26.29 24.03
C ILE A 377 -23.34 -26.56 22.76
N HIS A 378 -22.83 -25.51 22.11
CA HIS A 378 -22.07 -25.66 20.86
C HIS A 378 -20.56 -25.81 21.08
N GLY A 379 -20.05 -25.64 22.30
CA GLY A 379 -18.68 -25.96 22.70
C GLY A 379 -17.65 -24.84 22.54
N ILE A 380 -18.02 -23.69 21.95
CA ILE A 380 -17.07 -22.58 21.72
C ILE A 380 -17.08 -21.63 22.92
N GLN A 381 -16.11 -21.77 23.81
CA GLN A 381 -16.07 -21.06 25.09
C GLN A 381 -14.91 -20.06 25.21
N ASP A 382 -13.99 -20.05 24.25
CA ASP A 382 -12.81 -19.20 24.26
C ASP A 382 -12.50 -18.60 22.87
N MET A 383 -11.52 -17.70 22.82
CA MET A 383 -11.10 -17.01 21.59
C MET A 383 -10.28 -17.89 20.64
N PHE A 384 -9.72 -18.98 21.14
CA PHE A 384 -8.81 -19.88 20.45
C PHE A 384 -9.23 -21.35 20.55
N PRO A 385 -10.49 -21.69 20.18
CA PRO A 385 -11.01 -23.04 20.32
C PRO A 385 -10.16 -24.00 19.50
N ASP A 386 -9.98 -25.22 20.01
CA ASP A 386 -9.25 -26.25 19.29
C ASP A 386 -10.06 -26.79 18.10
N ILE A 387 -9.51 -27.75 17.36
CA ILE A 387 -10.21 -28.32 16.19
C ILE A 387 -11.50 -29.04 16.62
N LYS A 388 -11.49 -29.74 17.75
CA LYS A 388 -12.65 -30.51 18.24
C LYS A 388 -13.78 -29.58 18.68
N ASP A 389 -13.44 -28.49 19.35
CA ASP A 389 -14.42 -27.48 19.76
C ASP A 389 -15.08 -26.85 18.51
N ARG A 390 -14.29 -26.59 17.46
CA ARG A 390 -14.80 -26.09 16.17
C ARG A 390 -15.64 -27.11 15.40
N GLU A 391 -15.37 -28.41 15.55
CA GLU A 391 -16.21 -29.47 14.97
C GLU A 391 -17.65 -29.41 15.51
N GLY A 392 -17.84 -28.96 16.76
CA GLY A 392 -19.17 -28.74 17.35
C GLY A 392 -20.00 -27.68 16.62
N LEU A 393 -19.35 -26.63 16.09
CA LEU A 393 -19.97 -25.67 15.17
C LEU A 393 -20.19 -26.29 13.79
N ASN A 394 -19.17 -26.95 13.23
CA ASN A 394 -19.22 -27.53 11.88
C ASN A 394 -20.36 -28.56 11.74
N GLY A 395 -20.61 -29.38 12.76
CA GLY A 395 -21.73 -30.31 12.80
C GLY A 395 -23.12 -29.65 12.94
N ASN A 396 -23.16 -28.39 13.40
CA ASN A 396 -24.38 -27.60 13.58
C ASN A 396 -24.49 -26.43 12.57
N VAL A 397 -23.65 -26.36 11.52
CA VAL A 397 -23.72 -25.31 10.48
C VAL A 397 -25.12 -25.19 9.90
N SER A 398 -25.83 -26.30 9.77
CA SER A 398 -27.23 -26.32 9.31
C SER A 398 -28.17 -25.43 10.12
N LYS A 399 -27.83 -25.14 11.39
CA LYS A 399 -28.63 -24.38 12.36
C LYS A 399 -28.14 -22.95 12.58
N THR A 400 -27.11 -22.49 11.88
CA THR A 400 -26.65 -21.11 12.02
C THR A 400 -27.55 -20.15 11.25
N LEU A 401 -27.70 -18.92 11.75
CA LEU A 401 -28.49 -17.87 11.12
C LEU A 401 -28.08 -17.60 9.65
N PRO A 402 -26.78 -17.50 9.30
CA PRO A 402 -26.37 -17.34 7.90
C PRO A 402 -26.80 -18.52 7.02
N ASN A 403 -26.69 -19.76 7.49
CA ASN A 403 -27.11 -20.92 6.70
C ASN A 403 -28.64 -20.98 6.55
N ILE A 404 -29.40 -20.74 7.62
CA ILE A 404 -30.86 -20.70 7.57
C ILE A 404 -31.34 -19.65 6.57
N LEU A 405 -30.77 -18.44 6.61
CA LEU A 405 -31.10 -17.37 5.67
C LEU A 405 -30.67 -17.71 4.23
N SER A 406 -29.51 -18.34 4.05
CA SER A 406 -29.08 -18.83 2.74
C SER A 406 -30.08 -19.83 2.15
N GLN A 407 -30.63 -20.74 2.95
CA GLN A 407 -31.66 -21.70 2.52
C GLN A 407 -32.99 -21.02 2.15
N LEU A 408 -33.25 -19.84 2.72
CA LEU A 408 -34.40 -18.99 2.37
C LEU A 408 -34.11 -18.06 1.18
N GLY A 409 -32.97 -18.20 0.50
CA GLY A 409 -32.63 -17.41 -0.69
C GLY A 409 -31.97 -16.07 -0.40
N TYR A 410 -31.52 -15.82 0.84
CA TYR A 410 -30.70 -14.65 1.14
C TYR A 410 -29.27 -14.85 0.66
N LYS A 411 -28.66 -13.77 0.19
CA LYS A 411 -27.21 -13.71 0.01
C LYS A 411 -26.53 -13.43 1.34
N THR A 412 -25.66 -14.31 1.80
CA THR A 412 -25.08 -14.20 3.14
C THR A 412 -23.59 -13.82 3.09
N HIS A 413 -23.27 -12.67 3.66
CA HIS A 413 -21.94 -12.07 3.61
C HIS A 413 -21.49 -11.65 5.01
N VAL A 414 -20.19 -11.76 5.28
CA VAL A 414 -19.56 -11.09 6.41
C VAL A 414 -18.35 -10.30 5.93
N VAL A 415 -18.26 -9.05 6.38
CA VAL A 415 -17.17 -8.13 6.08
C VAL A 415 -16.63 -7.58 7.39
N SER A 416 -15.32 -7.71 7.59
CA SER A 416 -14.67 -7.30 8.83
C SER A 416 -13.21 -6.93 8.60
N SER A 417 -12.65 -6.12 9.49
CA SER A 417 -11.21 -5.91 9.64
C SER A 417 -10.71 -6.69 10.85
N PHE A 418 -9.74 -6.13 11.60
CA PHE A 418 -9.00 -6.78 12.67
C PHE A 418 -9.85 -7.65 13.61
N ALA A 419 -11.00 -7.15 14.08
CA ALA A 419 -11.81 -7.85 15.07
C ALA A 419 -12.45 -9.17 14.57
N GLY A 420 -12.65 -9.33 13.26
CA GLY A 420 -13.35 -10.48 12.69
C GLY A 420 -12.48 -11.67 12.32
N ASP A 421 -11.30 -11.82 12.92
CA ASP A 421 -10.45 -13.01 12.69
C ASP A 421 -11.16 -14.34 12.89
N ILE A 422 -12.23 -14.31 13.67
CA ILE A 422 -13.06 -15.44 14.05
C ILE A 422 -13.87 -15.99 12.86
N PHE A 423 -14.24 -15.14 11.90
CA PHE A 423 -15.12 -15.52 10.80
C PHE A 423 -14.47 -16.53 9.85
N PRO A 424 -13.20 -16.40 9.45
CA PRO A 424 -12.54 -17.40 8.62
C PRO A 424 -12.06 -18.63 9.41
N ARG A 425 -12.20 -18.65 10.74
CA ARG A 425 -11.67 -19.72 11.61
C ARG A 425 -12.65 -20.86 11.88
N ALA A 426 -13.92 -20.69 11.53
CA ALA A 426 -14.98 -21.69 11.60
C ALA A 426 -15.92 -21.55 10.39
N ASP A 427 -16.68 -22.61 10.10
CA ASP A 427 -17.77 -22.51 9.13
C ASP A 427 -19.03 -21.98 9.84
N TRP A 428 -19.47 -20.80 9.44
CA TRP A 428 -20.66 -20.14 9.99
C TRP A 428 -21.86 -20.24 9.04
N GLY A 429 -21.70 -20.82 7.84
CA GLY A 429 -22.74 -20.84 6.81
C GLY A 429 -22.86 -19.55 5.99
N PHE A 430 -21.87 -18.66 6.05
CA PHE A 430 -21.80 -17.52 5.13
C PHE A 430 -21.38 -17.98 3.73
N GLN A 431 -22.02 -17.44 2.69
CA GLN A 431 -21.60 -17.66 1.31
C GLN A 431 -20.31 -16.91 0.97
N SER A 432 -20.06 -15.76 1.62
CA SER A 432 -18.82 -14.98 1.48
C SER A 432 -18.29 -14.51 2.83
N VAL A 433 -16.99 -14.72 3.06
CA VAL A 433 -16.27 -14.28 4.26
C VAL A 433 -15.12 -13.37 3.84
N ASN A 434 -15.29 -12.06 4.07
CA ASN A 434 -14.29 -11.02 3.80
C ASN A 434 -13.75 -10.49 5.14
N ALA A 435 -12.92 -11.28 5.79
CA ALA A 435 -12.31 -10.95 7.07
C ALA A 435 -10.85 -11.43 7.11
N PRO A 436 -9.96 -10.76 7.86
CA PRO A 436 -8.56 -11.17 7.95
C PRO A 436 -8.45 -12.52 8.67
N MET A 437 -7.43 -13.31 8.34
CA MET A 437 -7.13 -14.56 9.04
C MET A 437 -5.77 -14.44 9.75
N PHE A 438 -5.77 -14.61 11.08
CA PHE A 438 -4.55 -14.55 11.89
C PHE A 438 -3.90 -15.93 12.00
N HIS A 439 -3.06 -16.24 11.02
CA HIS A 439 -2.07 -17.30 11.12
C HIS A 439 -0.66 -16.70 11.23
N ALA A 440 0.32 -17.54 11.59
CA ALA A 440 1.69 -17.08 11.87
C ALA A 440 2.31 -16.23 10.74
N GLU A 441 2.05 -16.56 9.48
CA GLU A 441 2.51 -15.78 8.31
C GLU A 441 1.87 -14.39 8.28
N THR A 442 0.54 -14.25 8.36
CA THR A 442 -0.12 -12.92 8.38
C THR A 442 0.35 -12.07 9.55
N LEU A 443 0.47 -12.66 10.75
CA LEU A 443 0.96 -11.94 11.93
C LEU A 443 2.41 -11.50 11.78
N THR A 444 3.27 -12.33 11.18
CA THR A 444 4.68 -12.00 10.93
C THR A 444 4.79 -10.85 9.93
N ALA A 445 4.05 -10.92 8.83
CA ALA A 445 3.97 -9.84 7.85
C ALA A 445 3.47 -8.53 8.47
N GLN A 446 2.43 -8.58 9.31
CA GLN A 446 1.91 -7.41 10.02
C GLN A 446 2.98 -6.76 10.90
N ARG A 447 3.67 -7.56 11.73
CA ARG A 447 4.69 -7.05 12.63
C ARG A 447 5.85 -6.44 11.87
N ILE A 448 6.29 -7.06 10.77
CA ILE A 448 7.32 -6.48 9.93
C ILE A 448 6.84 -5.14 9.37
N LEU A 449 5.64 -5.06 8.80
CA LEU A 449 5.11 -3.83 8.22
C LEU A 449 4.96 -2.70 9.26
N GLU A 450 4.49 -3.00 10.47
CA GLU A 450 4.39 -2.02 11.58
C GLU A 450 5.75 -1.41 11.94
N THR A 451 6.86 -2.14 11.76
CA THR A 451 8.20 -1.55 11.97
C THR A 451 8.61 -0.54 10.90
N GLN A 452 7.98 -0.56 9.72
CA GLN A 452 8.41 0.20 8.54
C GLN A 452 7.86 1.64 8.54
N ILE A 453 8.22 2.43 9.56
CA ILE A 453 7.62 3.73 9.84
C ILE A 453 7.64 4.73 8.67
N PHE A 454 8.64 4.67 7.78
CA PHE A 454 8.72 5.55 6.61
C PHE A 454 8.05 4.98 5.36
N LEU A 455 7.82 3.67 5.31
CA LEU A 455 7.08 3.02 4.23
C LEU A 455 5.58 3.08 4.48
N LEU A 456 5.15 2.92 5.74
CA LEU A 456 3.74 2.94 6.16
C LEU A 456 2.94 4.10 5.57
N PRO A 457 3.41 5.36 5.55
CA PRO A 457 2.67 6.48 4.95
C PRO A 457 2.24 6.23 3.51
N ILE A 458 3.07 5.55 2.71
CA ILE A 458 2.78 5.21 1.31
C ILE A 458 1.73 4.10 1.25
N LEU A 459 1.78 3.14 2.19
CA LEU A 459 0.87 1.99 2.25
C LEU A 459 -0.50 2.33 2.86
N THR A 460 -0.54 3.29 3.78
CA THR A 460 -1.76 3.69 4.49
C THR A 460 -2.58 4.71 3.71
N GLY A 461 -1.96 5.54 2.87
CA GLY A 461 -2.68 6.47 1.98
C GLY A 461 -2.28 7.94 2.08
N SER A 462 -1.08 8.24 2.60
CA SER A 462 -0.55 9.61 2.60
C SER A 462 -0.29 10.14 1.19
N ILE A 463 -0.07 9.25 0.22
CA ILE A 463 -0.22 9.56 -1.20
C ILE A 463 -1.65 9.17 -1.60
N PRO A 464 -2.44 10.10 -2.16
CA PRO A 464 -3.83 9.84 -2.52
C PRO A 464 -3.99 8.69 -3.51
N GLY A 465 -5.08 7.94 -3.33
CA GLY A 465 -5.39 6.81 -4.19
C GLY A 465 -4.47 5.62 -3.97
N ALA A 466 -3.91 5.44 -2.78
CA ALA A 466 -3.16 4.23 -2.43
C ALA A 466 -4.10 3.01 -2.39
N GLY A 467 -3.82 2.03 -3.24
CA GLY A 467 -4.47 0.73 -3.20
C GLY A 467 -3.89 -0.17 -2.11
N GLU A 468 -4.36 -1.41 -2.08
CA GLU A 468 -3.92 -2.41 -1.12
C GLU A 468 -2.67 -3.15 -1.60
N TYR A 469 -1.52 -2.77 -1.07
CA TYR A 469 -0.23 -3.41 -1.37
C TYR A 469 -0.01 -4.74 -0.65
N PHE A 470 -0.51 -4.84 0.58
CA PHE A 470 -0.34 -6.00 1.46
C PHE A 470 -1.65 -6.27 2.20
N GLY A 471 -2.22 -7.47 2.00
CA GLY A 471 -3.45 -7.90 2.67
C GLY A 471 -3.36 -7.89 4.21
N ALA A 472 -2.15 -8.08 4.73
CA ALA A 472 -1.83 -8.02 6.15
C ALA A 472 -2.29 -6.71 6.82
N ILE A 473 -2.33 -5.59 6.08
CA ILE A 473 -2.71 -4.26 6.60
C ILE A 473 -4.17 -4.23 7.07
N ARG A 474 -5.08 -5.00 6.45
CA ARG A 474 -6.51 -5.07 6.87
C ARG A 474 -6.68 -5.57 8.30
N GLY A 475 -5.73 -6.37 8.79
CA GLY A 475 -5.73 -6.89 10.14
C GLY A 475 -4.85 -6.09 11.10
N PHE A 476 -4.49 -4.85 10.78
CA PHE A 476 -3.72 -4.04 11.73
C PHE A 476 -4.60 -3.65 12.93
N PRO A 477 -4.28 -4.10 14.15
CA PRO A 477 -5.03 -3.69 15.34
C PRO A 477 -4.93 -2.18 15.57
N SER A 478 -3.81 -1.60 15.17
CA SER A 478 -3.48 -0.19 15.39
C SER A 478 -3.91 0.73 14.26
N LEU A 479 -4.39 0.21 13.12
CA LEU A 479 -4.79 1.10 12.02
C LEU A 479 -6.17 1.72 12.29
N GLY A 480 -7.16 0.90 12.66
CA GLY A 480 -8.51 1.35 13.02
C GLY A 480 -9.23 2.11 11.90
N ASP A 481 -8.85 1.90 10.64
CA ASP A 481 -9.43 2.56 9.47
C ASP A 481 -10.02 1.53 8.50
N ASP A 482 -11.34 1.42 8.59
CA ASP A 482 -12.12 0.47 7.82
C ASP A 482 -12.61 1.03 6.49
N SER A 483 -12.19 2.26 6.10
CA SER A 483 -12.50 2.82 4.79
C SER A 483 -12.07 1.89 3.64
N LYS A 484 -11.00 1.11 3.86
CA LYS A 484 -10.47 0.14 2.90
C LYS A 484 -11.34 -1.11 2.70
N ILE A 485 -12.20 -1.45 3.66
CA ILE A 485 -13.12 -2.60 3.56
C ILE A 485 -14.55 -2.18 3.18
N LEU A 486 -14.84 -0.89 3.09
CA LEU A 486 -16.14 -0.40 2.61
C LEU A 486 -16.50 -0.88 1.20
N PRO A 487 -15.58 -0.99 0.21
CA PRO A 487 -15.92 -1.55 -1.09
C PRO A 487 -16.44 -3.00 -0.99
N ASP A 488 -15.89 -3.80 -0.08
CA ASP A 488 -16.33 -5.19 0.14
C ASP A 488 -17.74 -5.22 0.76
N LEU A 489 -18.01 -4.32 1.71
CA LEU A 489 -19.35 -4.13 2.28
C LEU A 489 -20.36 -3.72 1.21
N LEU A 490 -20.07 -2.64 0.47
CA LEU A 490 -20.97 -2.10 -0.55
C LEU A 490 -21.24 -3.09 -1.68
N ALA A 491 -20.29 -3.96 -2.00
CA ALA A 491 -20.51 -5.04 -2.97
C ALA A 491 -21.58 -6.04 -2.48
N GLY A 492 -21.62 -6.34 -1.18
CA GLY A 492 -22.61 -7.24 -0.56
C GLY A 492 -24.01 -6.64 -0.36
N LEU A 493 -24.17 -5.31 -0.41
CA LEU A 493 -25.45 -4.62 -0.17
C LEU A 493 -26.29 -4.37 -1.45
N LYS A 494 -25.86 -4.89 -2.61
CA LYS A 494 -26.55 -4.63 -3.89
C LYS A 494 -27.90 -5.34 -3.98
N LYS A 495 -28.98 -4.54 -4.00
CA LYS A 495 -30.39 -4.97 -3.98
C LYS A 495 -30.86 -5.73 -5.24
N GLU A 496 -30.17 -5.57 -6.36
CA GLU A 496 -30.60 -6.11 -7.67
C GLU A 496 -30.55 -7.64 -7.77
N GLU A 497 -29.99 -8.34 -6.78
CA GLU A 497 -29.76 -9.78 -6.86
C GLU A 497 -30.54 -10.62 -5.82
N GLY A 498 -31.52 -10.05 -5.11
CA GLY A 498 -32.30 -10.71 -4.04
C GLY A 498 -32.05 -10.11 -2.66
N PRO A 499 -32.71 -10.62 -1.59
CA PRO A 499 -32.47 -10.12 -0.24
C PRO A 499 -31.07 -10.50 0.26
N PHE A 500 -30.48 -9.67 1.11
CA PHE A 500 -29.16 -9.94 1.70
C PHE A 500 -29.21 -10.05 3.23
N PHE A 501 -28.30 -10.85 3.76
CA PHE A 501 -27.91 -10.88 5.16
C PHE A 501 -26.42 -10.56 5.24
N THR A 502 -26.08 -9.37 5.71
CA THR A 502 -24.69 -8.93 5.81
C THR A 502 -24.32 -8.61 7.25
N VAL A 503 -23.20 -9.15 7.71
CA VAL A 503 -22.55 -8.73 8.96
C VAL A 503 -21.39 -7.80 8.63
N PHE A 504 -21.38 -6.62 9.25
CA PHE A 504 -20.25 -5.70 9.24
C PHE A 504 -19.71 -5.55 10.67
N PHE A 505 -18.46 -5.96 10.88
CA PHE A 505 -17.83 -6.00 12.21
C PHE A 505 -16.46 -5.30 12.25
N PRO A 506 -16.43 -3.96 12.25
CA PRO A 506 -15.22 -3.18 12.54
C PRO A 506 -14.73 -3.34 14.00
N PRO A 507 -13.49 -2.92 14.30
CA PRO A 507 -12.88 -2.99 15.63
C PRO A 507 -13.34 -1.91 16.59
#